data_AF-A0AAD4C8U6-F1
#
_entry.id   AF-A0AAD4C8U6-F1
#
_cell.length_a   1.000
_cell.length_b   1.000
_cell.length_c   1.000
_cell.angle_alpha   90.00
_cell.angle_beta   90.00
_cell.angle_gamma   90.00
#
_symmetry.space_group_name_H-M   'P 1'
#
loop_
_entity.id
_entity.type
_entity.pdbx_description
1 polymer ?
#
loop_
_entity_poly.entity_id
_entity_poly.type
_entity_poly.pdbx_seq_one_letter_code
_entity_poly.pdbx_strand_id
1 'polypeptide(L)'
;MFSPEKASRAIKVDVVAENGARWVRVNTIKNARLMMEFREIESYLTSDEDEDEERPRLAQTEFDNSVLRMGRELLAAAKANPISIPTPSSTLPTIITPQVTIRLTRLDPLQDATPDPRIGKTIQCLRDMGIDVQLGERSYYPAPIPKTPTTPKLLLPTTNINLDLSALIALISDISHSPLLITQEDAHARFEPPQSYLDWKKDRVKSLARQNQLYNMDGEGDEVTWENSGQQSRALAAQAIQEMNKGVLQEIHERISMHPLTGVTFWTTSEARHRCLQIVSKIGGEKERQRADALLGSTLCTRASPVYPPANIHRNEVAKMGGIEGKAAADAYWEHSRYPVGFLPLVPVHVYPSILPAVEDEDSRTAFFDALARTCTGILSSEAIPVSPVSAPSDILALTTTEEILPPAAQTSLPKLTVHTVTSMLAGASRGYTTLTTNRSSVKAMLKAMRSVWGCEYEPEMRAALWMLDPRSLSEGMRSD
;
A
#
# COMPACT_ATOMS: atom_id res chain seq x y z
N MET A 1 -43.34 25.09 16.44
CA MET A 1 -41.96 25.18 16.95
C MET A 1 -41.50 23.73 17.16
N PHE A 2 -40.87 23.13 16.15
CA PHE A 2 -40.41 21.74 16.20
C PHE A 2 -39.04 21.72 16.87
N SER A 3 -38.92 21.03 18.01
CA SER A 3 -37.62 20.76 18.63
C SER A 3 -36.75 19.96 17.65
N PRO A 4 -35.47 20.31 17.46
CA PRO A 4 -34.58 19.49 16.66
C PRO A 4 -34.35 18.16 17.39
N GLU A 5 -34.72 17.04 16.76
CA GLU A 5 -34.31 15.72 17.21
C GLU A 5 -32.79 15.70 17.33
N LYS A 6 -32.30 15.40 18.53
CA LYS A 6 -30.88 15.16 18.79
C LYS A 6 -30.44 14.04 17.83
N ALA A 7 -29.56 14.36 16.89
CA ALA A 7 -28.99 13.37 15.98
C ALA A 7 -28.48 12.17 16.79
N SER A 8 -29.09 11.00 16.61
CA SER A 8 -28.70 9.80 17.33
C SER A 8 -27.24 9.50 16.99
N ARG A 9 -26.37 9.48 18.01
CA ARG A 9 -24.94 9.20 17.86
C ARG A 9 -24.76 7.86 17.12
N ALA A 10 -24.27 7.91 15.89
CA ALA A 10 -24.03 6.72 15.08
C ALA A 10 -23.00 5.80 15.76
N ILE A 11 -23.33 4.51 15.88
CA ILE A 11 -22.46 3.50 16.48
C ILE A 11 -21.66 2.81 15.38
N LYS A 12 -20.33 2.75 15.56
CA LYS A 12 -19.42 2.13 14.61
C LYS A 12 -19.35 0.61 14.82
N VAL A 13 -19.52 -0.15 13.74
CA VAL A 13 -19.29 -1.59 13.65
C VAL A 13 -18.23 -1.83 12.58
N ASP A 14 -17.22 -2.67 12.83
CA ASP A 14 -16.12 -2.89 11.86
C ASP A 14 -16.41 -4.03 10.89
N VAL A 15 -17.11 -5.06 11.35
CA VAL A 15 -17.51 -6.20 10.51
C VAL A 15 -18.97 -6.56 10.78
N VAL A 16 -19.73 -6.69 9.71
CA VAL A 16 -21.06 -7.29 9.72
C VAL A 16 -20.95 -8.66 9.05
N ALA A 17 -21.28 -9.71 9.78
CA ALA A 17 -21.15 -11.10 9.34
C ALA A 17 -22.51 -11.82 9.39
N GLU A 18 -22.57 -13.00 8.78
CA GLU A 18 -23.76 -13.87 8.80
C GLU A 18 -25.03 -13.13 8.34
N ASN A 19 -24.95 -12.43 7.21
CA ASN A 19 -26.06 -11.64 6.65
C ASN A 19 -26.66 -10.61 7.62
N GLY A 20 -25.82 -10.02 8.47
CA GLY A 20 -26.25 -9.05 9.47
C GLY A 20 -26.54 -9.63 10.85
N ALA A 21 -26.58 -10.96 10.98
CA ALA A 21 -26.89 -11.64 12.24
C ALA A 21 -25.81 -11.45 13.30
N ARG A 22 -24.59 -11.10 12.90
CA ARG A 22 -23.49 -10.87 13.83
C ARG A 22 -22.76 -9.57 13.51
N TRP A 23 -22.55 -8.75 14.53
CA TRP A 23 -21.81 -7.49 14.48
C TRP A 23 -20.53 -7.62 15.28
N VAL A 24 -19.40 -7.25 14.69
CA VAL A 24 -18.08 -7.33 15.33
C VAL A 24 -17.46 -5.94 15.42
N ARG A 25 -17.08 -5.54 16.64
CA ARG A 25 -16.27 -4.36 16.90
C ARG A 25 -14.86 -4.78 17.29
N VAL A 26 -13.86 -4.30 16.56
CA VAL A 26 -12.44 -4.53 16.82
C VAL A 26 -11.84 -3.30 17.49
N ASN A 27 -11.32 -3.48 18.69
CA ASN A 27 -10.65 -2.45 19.47
C ASN A 27 -9.23 -2.93 19.84
N THR A 28 -8.25 -2.05 19.68
CA THR A 28 -6.83 -2.33 19.92
C THR A 28 -6.37 -1.85 21.30
N ILE A 29 -7.29 -1.73 22.27
CA ILE A 29 -7.00 -1.26 23.63
C ILE A 29 -6.00 -2.18 24.33
N LYS A 30 -5.07 -1.57 25.08
CA LYS A 30 -4.04 -2.24 25.89
C LYS A 30 -4.39 -2.17 27.38
N ASN A 31 -3.79 -3.04 28.20
CA ASN A 31 -3.85 -2.96 29.66
C ASN A 31 -3.52 -1.57 30.18
N ALA A 32 -2.38 -1.01 29.76
CA ALA A 32 -1.93 0.32 30.17
C ALA A 32 -2.97 1.44 29.93
N ARG A 33 -3.78 1.32 28.87
CA ARG A 33 -4.83 2.31 28.59
C ARG A 33 -6.00 2.20 29.56
N LEU A 34 -6.49 0.99 29.83
CA LEU A 34 -7.51 0.78 30.86
C LEU A 34 -7.02 1.19 32.25
N MET A 35 -5.74 0.93 32.56
CA MET A 35 -5.12 1.35 33.81
C MET A 35 -5.09 2.88 33.96
N MET A 36 -4.85 3.62 32.88
CA MET A 36 -4.96 5.08 32.92
C MET A 36 -6.40 5.52 33.18
N GLU A 37 -7.39 4.89 32.55
CA GLU A 37 -8.81 5.20 32.80
C GLU A 37 -9.20 4.93 34.26
N PHE A 38 -8.73 3.82 34.84
CA PHE A 38 -8.99 3.54 36.25
C PHE A 38 -8.34 4.56 37.19
N ARG A 39 -7.08 4.94 36.94
CA ARG A 39 -6.38 5.96 37.73
C ARG A 39 -7.05 7.32 37.60
N GLU A 40 -7.53 7.66 36.41
CA GLU A 40 -8.28 8.87 36.14
C GLU A 40 -9.58 8.89 36.98
N ILE A 41 -10.36 7.81 36.94
CA ILE A 41 -11.58 7.66 37.79
C ILE A 41 -11.24 7.78 39.28
N GLU A 42 -10.17 7.14 39.73
CA GLU A 42 -9.72 7.17 41.13
C GLU A 42 -9.17 8.53 41.57
N SER A 43 -8.60 9.32 40.65
CA SER A 43 -8.14 10.68 40.94
C SER A 43 -9.28 11.65 41.24
N TYR A 44 -10.50 11.35 40.77
CA TYR A 44 -11.70 12.13 41.10
C TYR A 44 -12.37 11.69 42.40
N LEU A 45 -11.87 10.64 43.05
CA LEU A 45 -12.37 10.13 44.34
C LEU A 45 -11.69 10.76 45.56
N THR A 46 -10.77 11.72 45.36
CA THR A 46 -10.07 12.43 46.46
C THR A 46 -10.62 13.84 46.66
N SER A 47 -11.71 13.97 47.41
CA SER A 47 -11.99 15.15 48.22
C SER A 47 -13.10 14.83 49.20
N ASP A 48 -12.77 14.96 50.48
CA ASP A 48 -13.63 14.74 51.63
C ASP A 48 -14.90 15.60 51.60
N GLU A 49 -15.86 15.10 52.38
CA GLU A 49 -17.17 15.63 52.71
C GLU A 49 -17.13 17.13 53.08
N ASP A 50 -17.62 17.99 52.19
CA ASP A 50 -18.29 19.23 52.58
C ASP A 50 -19.65 19.24 51.87
N GLU A 51 -20.71 19.03 52.66
CA GLU A 51 -22.10 19.18 52.25
C GLU A 51 -22.32 20.64 51.86
N ASP A 52 -22.37 20.97 50.56
CA ASP A 52 -23.23 22.04 50.02
C ASP A 52 -23.26 22.05 48.46
N GLU A 53 -24.49 22.16 47.94
CA GLU A 53 -24.95 22.63 46.63
C GLU A 53 -24.51 21.95 45.29
N GLU A 54 -25.49 21.30 44.64
CA GLU A 54 -25.78 21.21 43.19
C GLU A 54 -24.67 21.47 42.13
N ARG A 55 -23.48 20.87 42.28
CA ARG A 55 -22.52 20.70 41.15
C ARG A 55 -22.59 19.29 40.56
N PRO A 56 -22.63 19.13 39.22
CA PRO A 56 -22.59 17.80 38.60
C PRO A 56 -21.25 17.13 38.94
N ARG A 57 -21.33 16.01 39.67
CA ARG A 57 -20.14 15.26 40.10
C ARG A 57 -19.47 14.63 38.87
N LEU A 58 -18.19 14.95 38.65
CA LEU A 58 -17.33 14.31 37.64
C LEU A 58 -16.90 12.90 38.05
N ALA A 59 -17.03 12.55 39.34
CA ALA A 59 -16.70 11.24 39.88
C ALA A 59 -17.76 10.20 39.46
N GLN A 60 -17.31 9.13 38.79
CA GLN A 60 -18.17 7.99 38.48
C GLN A 60 -18.44 7.17 39.75
N THR A 61 -19.71 6.94 40.07
CA THR A 61 -20.15 6.15 41.24
C THR A 61 -20.18 4.64 40.98
N GLU A 62 -20.22 4.23 39.72
CA GLU A 62 -20.26 2.82 39.31
C GLU A 62 -18.97 2.39 38.62
N PHE A 63 -18.66 1.10 38.66
CA PHE A 63 -17.53 0.52 37.92
C PHE A 63 -17.83 0.57 36.41
N ASP A 64 -17.44 1.66 35.77
CA ASP A 64 -17.68 1.92 34.35
C ASP A 64 -16.40 2.41 33.66
N ASN A 65 -16.23 2.03 32.39
CA ASN A 65 -15.09 2.48 31.59
C ASN A 65 -15.47 2.59 30.11
N SER A 66 -14.55 3.09 29.28
CA SER A 66 -14.83 3.32 27.86
C SER A 66 -15.28 2.06 27.12
N VAL A 67 -14.77 0.88 27.50
CA VAL A 67 -15.10 -0.39 26.86
C VAL A 67 -16.49 -0.88 27.25
N LEU A 68 -16.87 -0.75 28.53
CA LEU A 68 -18.21 -1.10 29.01
C LEU A 68 -19.28 -0.21 28.38
N ARG A 69 -19.01 1.10 28.29
CA ARG A 69 -19.87 2.05 27.56
C ARG A 69 -20.06 1.66 26.10
N MET A 70 -18.96 1.33 25.41
CA MET A 70 -19.00 0.85 24.02
C MET A 70 -19.84 -0.42 23.89
N GLY A 71 -19.74 -1.37 24.83
CA GLY A 71 -20.56 -2.57 24.88
C GLY A 71 -22.06 -2.28 24.98
N ARG A 72 -22.46 -1.40 25.91
CA ARG A 72 -23.87 -1.00 26.08
C ARG A 72 -24.40 -0.26 24.86
N GLU A 73 -23.61 0.65 24.27
CA GLU A 73 -23.96 1.37 23.05
C GLU A 73 -24.18 0.42 21.86
N LEU A 74 -23.32 -0.59 21.69
CA LEU A 74 -23.47 -1.61 20.63
C LEU A 74 -24.72 -2.47 20.83
N LEU A 75 -24.99 -2.91 22.06
CA LEU A 75 -26.20 -3.70 22.36
C LEU A 75 -27.47 -2.89 22.14
N ALA A 76 -27.49 -1.62 22.54
CA ALA A 76 -28.61 -0.73 22.30
C ALA A 76 -28.85 -0.54 20.79
N ALA A 77 -27.78 -0.33 20.02
CA ALA A 77 -27.86 -0.21 18.58
C ALA A 77 -28.34 -1.51 17.91
N ALA A 78 -27.85 -2.67 18.33
CA ALA A 78 -28.31 -3.96 17.79
C ALA A 78 -29.80 -4.19 18.06
N LYS A 79 -30.27 -3.90 19.28
CA LYS A 79 -31.69 -4.00 19.64
C LYS A 79 -32.59 -3.04 18.85
N ALA A 80 -32.09 -1.85 18.53
CA ALA A 80 -32.82 -0.86 17.74
C ALA A 80 -32.85 -1.19 16.24
N ASN A 81 -32.00 -2.11 15.77
CA ASN A 81 -31.86 -2.46 14.35
C ASN A 81 -32.00 -3.97 14.12
N PRO A 82 -33.19 -4.55 14.38
CA PRO A 82 -33.42 -5.96 14.12
C PRO A 82 -33.40 -6.24 12.60
N ILE A 83 -32.89 -7.40 12.21
CA ILE A 83 -32.77 -7.80 10.81
C ILE A 83 -33.77 -8.91 10.46
N SER A 84 -34.27 -8.88 9.23
CA SER A 84 -35.16 -9.90 8.68
C SER A 84 -34.36 -10.90 7.86
N ILE A 85 -34.31 -12.15 8.31
CA ILE A 85 -33.63 -13.24 7.60
C ILE A 85 -34.68 -14.15 6.93
N PRO A 86 -34.55 -14.44 5.62
CA PRO A 86 -35.39 -15.43 4.95
C PRO A 86 -35.11 -16.83 5.51
N THR A 87 -36.15 -17.50 6.02
CA THR A 87 -36.02 -18.88 6.51
C THR A 87 -36.41 -19.85 5.39
N PRO A 88 -35.57 -20.85 5.05
CA PRO A 88 -35.83 -21.73 3.89
C PRO A 88 -37.09 -22.60 4.02
N SER A 89 -37.69 -22.71 5.22
CA SER A 89 -38.87 -23.53 5.50
C SER A 89 -40.14 -22.74 5.83
N SER A 90 -40.10 -21.41 5.83
CA SER A 90 -41.23 -20.55 6.23
C SER A 90 -41.42 -19.39 5.26
N THR A 91 -42.67 -19.08 4.92
CA THR A 91 -43.03 -17.91 4.11
C THR A 91 -42.89 -16.58 4.85
N LEU A 92 -42.66 -16.60 6.17
CA LEU A 92 -42.46 -15.41 6.99
C LEU A 92 -40.97 -15.25 7.39
N PRO A 93 -40.37 -14.08 7.18
CA PRO A 93 -38.98 -13.82 7.58
C PRO A 93 -38.83 -13.85 9.10
N THR A 94 -37.74 -14.45 9.58
CA THR A 94 -37.41 -14.43 11.01
C THR A 94 -36.73 -13.12 11.34
N ILE A 95 -37.30 -12.37 12.28
CA ILE A 95 -36.69 -11.14 12.78
C ILE A 95 -35.74 -11.51 13.91
N ILE A 96 -34.46 -11.19 13.76
CA ILE A 96 -33.45 -11.43 14.80
C ILE A 96 -32.73 -10.14 15.18
N THR A 97 -32.35 -10.05 16.45
CA THR A 97 -31.43 -9.03 16.94
C THR A 97 -30.00 -9.49 16.67
N PRO A 98 -29.15 -8.67 16.03
CA PRO A 98 -27.75 -9.04 15.79
C PRO A 98 -27.00 -9.39 17.07
N GLN A 99 -26.27 -10.50 17.06
CA GLN A 99 -25.34 -10.87 18.12
C GLN A 99 -24.12 -9.95 18.07
N VAL A 100 -23.70 -9.42 19.22
CA VAL A 100 -22.55 -8.51 19.30
C VAL A 100 -21.31 -9.27 19.79
N THR A 101 -20.23 -9.13 19.03
CA THR A 101 -18.88 -9.57 19.40
C THR A 101 -17.97 -8.36 19.55
N ILE A 102 -17.23 -8.28 20.66
CA ILE A 102 -16.17 -7.29 20.86
C ILE A 102 -14.83 -8.01 20.90
N ARG A 103 -13.91 -7.56 20.04
CA ARG A 103 -12.57 -8.09 19.94
C ARG A 103 -11.55 -7.07 20.47
N LEU A 104 -10.86 -7.45 21.54
CA LEU A 104 -9.87 -6.63 22.24
C LEU A 104 -8.47 -7.18 21.94
N THR A 105 -7.90 -6.78 20.79
CA THR A 105 -6.75 -7.50 20.19
C THR A 105 -5.44 -7.37 20.96
N ARG A 106 -5.32 -6.34 21.81
CA ARG A 106 -4.11 -6.06 22.60
C ARG A 106 -4.37 -6.05 24.10
N LEU A 107 -5.55 -6.51 24.51
CA LEU A 107 -5.90 -6.63 25.91
C LEU A 107 -5.63 -8.06 26.34
N ASP A 108 -4.77 -8.21 27.34
CA ASP A 108 -4.40 -9.50 27.89
C ASP A 108 -4.30 -9.38 29.42
N PRO A 109 -5.30 -9.87 30.17
CA PRO A 109 -5.31 -9.76 31.63
C PRO A 109 -4.18 -10.54 32.30
N LEU A 110 -3.40 -11.37 31.58
CA LEU A 110 -2.31 -12.17 32.12
C LEU A 110 -0.92 -11.69 31.68
N GLN A 111 -0.83 -10.65 30.85
CA GLN A 111 0.44 -10.20 30.26
C GLN A 111 1.42 -9.59 31.28
N ASP A 112 0.91 -8.92 32.32
CA ASP A 112 1.73 -8.17 33.27
C ASP A 112 2.13 -9.03 34.48
N ALA A 113 3.34 -8.83 35.02
CA ALA A 113 3.85 -9.56 36.19
C ALA A 113 2.98 -9.38 37.45
N THR A 114 2.26 -8.26 37.52
CA THR A 114 1.26 -7.94 38.54
C THR A 114 -0.06 -7.54 37.86
N PRO A 115 -0.92 -8.51 37.51
CA PRO A 115 -2.20 -8.22 36.85
C PRO A 115 -3.13 -7.37 37.71
N ASP A 116 -3.73 -6.33 37.11
CA ASP A 116 -4.79 -5.57 37.79
C ASP A 116 -6.14 -6.30 37.67
N PRO A 117 -6.81 -6.66 38.79
CA PRO A 117 -8.03 -7.45 38.76
C PRO A 117 -9.21 -6.75 38.06
N ARG A 118 -9.17 -5.41 37.95
CA ARG A 118 -10.24 -4.62 37.30
C ARG A 118 -10.28 -4.83 35.78
N ILE A 119 -9.17 -5.18 35.16
CA ILE A 119 -9.13 -5.56 33.73
C ILE A 119 -9.95 -6.84 33.53
N GLY A 120 -9.71 -7.86 34.35
CA GLY A 120 -10.50 -9.09 34.35
C GLY A 120 -11.98 -8.83 34.63
N LYS A 121 -12.29 -7.96 35.60
CA LYS A 121 -13.66 -7.55 35.92
C LYS A 121 -14.36 -6.88 34.73
N THR A 122 -13.67 -6.00 34.00
CA THR A 122 -14.21 -5.35 32.78
C THR A 122 -14.62 -6.38 31.72
N ILE A 123 -13.75 -7.37 31.48
CA ILE A 123 -14.01 -8.45 30.52
C ILE A 123 -15.22 -9.26 30.95
N GLN A 124 -15.32 -9.58 32.24
CA GLN A 124 -16.45 -10.33 32.79
C GLN A 124 -17.76 -9.56 32.65
N CYS A 125 -17.78 -8.27 33.00
CA CYS A 125 -18.97 -7.44 32.86
C CYS A 125 -19.48 -7.39 31.42
N LEU A 126 -18.61 -7.33 30.40
CA LEU A 126 -19.04 -7.41 29.00
C LEU A 126 -19.69 -8.77 28.67
N ARG A 127 -19.13 -9.88 29.16
CA ARG A 127 -19.69 -11.21 28.96
C ARG A 127 -21.04 -11.37 29.65
N ASP A 128 -21.18 -10.82 30.84
CA ASP A 128 -22.44 -10.82 31.61
C ASP A 128 -23.54 -10.02 30.89
N MET A 129 -23.18 -9.02 30.07
CA MET A 129 -24.12 -8.32 29.18
C MET A 129 -24.56 -9.15 27.96
N GLY A 130 -24.02 -10.36 27.76
CA GLY A 130 -24.29 -11.21 26.60
C GLY A 130 -23.42 -10.90 25.37
N ILE A 131 -22.32 -10.18 25.53
CA ILE A 131 -21.37 -9.88 24.45
C ILE A 131 -20.36 -11.02 24.34
N ASP A 132 -20.12 -11.51 23.13
CA ASP A 132 -19.00 -12.41 22.86
C ASP A 132 -17.69 -11.61 22.89
N VAL A 133 -16.84 -11.86 23.90
CA VAL A 133 -15.58 -11.12 24.09
C VAL A 133 -14.39 -11.98 23.70
N GLN A 134 -13.66 -11.54 22.68
CA GLN A 134 -12.47 -12.21 22.17
C GLN A 134 -11.22 -11.37 22.50
N LEU A 135 -10.24 -11.99 23.16
CA LEU A 135 -8.99 -11.33 23.57
C LEU A 135 -7.82 -11.72 22.67
N GLY A 136 -6.83 -10.84 22.60
CA GLY A 136 -5.55 -11.11 21.95
C GLY A 136 -5.59 -11.21 20.43
N GLU A 137 -4.42 -11.48 19.86
CA GLU A 137 -4.29 -11.83 18.45
C GLU A 137 -4.76 -13.27 18.22
N ARG A 138 -5.44 -13.53 17.09
CA ARG A 138 -5.78 -14.92 16.77
C ARG A 138 -4.45 -15.63 16.54
N SER A 139 -4.18 -16.69 17.29
CA SER A 139 -3.36 -17.76 16.75
C SER A 139 -4.03 -18.13 15.43
N TYR A 140 -3.36 -17.86 14.31
CA TYR A 140 -3.78 -18.35 13.01
C TYR A 140 -3.68 -19.88 13.08
N TYR A 141 -4.71 -20.52 13.62
CA TYR A 141 -5.00 -21.88 13.22
C TYR A 141 -5.72 -21.71 11.90
N PRO A 142 -5.05 -21.90 10.75
CA PRO A 142 -5.80 -22.04 9.51
C PRO A 142 -6.86 -23.09 9.80
N ALA A 143 -8.14 -22.73 9.60
CA ALA A 143 -9.18 -23.74 9.50
C ALA A 143 -8.63 -24.84 8.59
N PRO A 144 -8.85 -26.14 8.87
CA PRO A 144 -8.39 -27.19 7.98
C PRO A 144 -9.04 -26.97 6.62
N ILE A 145 -8.32 -26.26 5.76
CA ILE A 145 -8.59 -26.19 4.33
C ILE A 145 -8.60 -27.66 3.91
N PRO A 146 -9.67 -28.15 3.27
CA PRO A 146 -9.67 -29.49 2.70
C PRO A 146 -8.36 -29.66 1.95
N LYS A 147 -7.49 -30.55 2.47
CA LYS A 147 -6.17 -30.80 1.89
C LYS A 147 -6.38 -31.62 0.62
N THR A 148 -6.77 -30.95 -0.47
CA THR A 148 -6.31 -31.39 -1.78
C THR A 148 -4.87 -30.92 -1.90
N PRO A 149 -3.88 -31.82 -1.99
CA PRO A 149 -2.49 -31.46 -2.22
C PRO A 149 -2.33 -31.09 -3.70
N THR A 150 -2.95 -30.00 -4.12
CA THR A 150 -2.52 -29.30 -5.33
C THR A 150 -1.26 -28.56 -4.94
N THR A 151 -0.11 -29.07 -5.36
CA THR A 151 1.10 -28.25 -5.50
C THR A 151 0.67 -26.90 -6.07
N PRO A 152 0.99 -25.77 -5.42
CA PRO A 152 0.55 -24.47 -5.91
C PRO A 152 1.07 -24.32 -7.34
N LYS A 153 0.16 -24.27 -8.31
CA LYS A 153 0.51 -24.04 -9.71
C LYS A 153 1.24 -22.71 -9.77
N LEU A 154 2.53 -22.74 -10.12
CA LEU A 154 3.33 -21.53 -10.28
C LEU A 154 2.83 -20.80 -11.53
N LEU A 155 2.19 -19.64 -11.34
CA LEU A 155 1.78 -18.78 -12.44
C LEU A 155 3.01 -18.22 -13.15
N LEU A 156 3.10 -18.42 -14.46
CA LEU A 156 4.24 -17.99 -15.27
C LEU A 156 4.00 -16.61 -15.86
N PRO A 157 5.01 -15.72 -15.87
CA PRO A 157 4.89 -14.49 -16.62
C PRO A 157 4.76 -14.80 -18.13
N THR A 158 4.13 -13.90 -18.86
CA THR A 158 4.10 -13.94 -20.33
C THR A 158 5.45 -13.49 -20.91
N THR A 159 5.69 -13.79 -22.20
CA THR A 159 6.89 -13.34 -22.91
C THR A 159 6.97 -11.82 -23.00
N ASN A 160 5.82 -11.14 -23.06
CA ASN A 160 5.77 -9.69 -23.03
C ASN A 160 5.44 -9.22 -21.61
N ILE A 161 6.33 -8.45 -20.99
CA ILE A 161 6.18 -7.96 -19.62
C ILE A 161 5.96 -6.45 -19.66
N ASN A 162 4.83 -6.01 -19.13
CA ASN A 162 4.48 -4.61 -18.98
C ASN A 162 5.01 -4.05 -17.66
N LEU A 163 5.82 -3.01 -17.70
CA LEU A 163 6.44 -2.33 -16.56
C LEU A 163 5.58 -1.14 -16.14
N ASP A 164 5.00 -1.22 -14.94
CA ASP A 164 4.41 -0.07 -14.27
C ASP A 164 5.49 0.91 -13.78
N LEU A 165 5.11 2.16 -13.48
CA LEU A 165 6.02 3.20 -12.95
C LEU A 165 6.83 2.70 -11.75
N SER A 166 6.18 2.01 -10.83
CA SER A 166 6.83 1.49 -9.62
C SER A 166 7.88 0.40 -9.90
N ALA A 167 7.70 -0.37 -10.99
CA ALA A 167 8.71 -1.33 -11.46
C ALA A 167 9.84 -0.62 -12.20
N LEU A 168 9.56 0.41 -13.01
CA LEU A 168 10.60 1.22 -13.65
C LEU A 168 11.54 1.83 -12.61
N ILE A 169 11.01 2.43 -11.55
CA ILE A 169 11.83 2.98 -10.44
C ILE A 169 12.68 1.90 -9.79
N ALA A 170 12.12 0.70 -9.56
CA ALA A 170 12.86 -0.40 -8.96
C ALA A 170 14.00 -0.92 -9.85
N LEU A 171 13.81 -0.91 -11.16
CA LEU A 171 14.79 -1.35 -12.15
C LEU A 171 15.93 -0.35 -12.37
N ILE A 172 15.82 0.89 -11.92
CA ILE A 172 16.90 1.90 -12.05
C ILE A 172 17.51 2.30 -10.71
N SER A 173 16.84 1.96 -9.60
CA SER A 173 17.25 2.27 -8.23
C SER A 173 18.67 1.79 -7.93
N ASP A 174 19.47 2.65 -7.30
CA ASP A 174 20.84 2.29 -6.93
C ASP A 174 20.91 1.09 -5.95
N ILE A 175 19.91 0.88 -5.08
CA ILE A 175 19.84 -0.31 -4.20
C ILE A 175 19.83 -1.60 -5.02
N SER A 176 19.11 -1.63 -6.14
CA SER A 176 19.01 -2.81 -7.01
C SER A 176 20.32 -3.13 -7.73
N HIS A 177 21.19 -2.13 -7.95
CA HIS A 177 22.43 -2.29 -8.74
C HIS A 177 23.70 -2.30 -7.91
N SER A 178 23.70 -1.67 -6.74
CA SER A 178 24.88 -1.55 -5.90
C SER A 178 25.36 -2.88 -5.33
N PRO A 179 26.65 -3.00 -4.97
CA PRO A 179 27.17 -4.16 -4.25
C PRO A 179 26.31 -4.48 -3.01
N LEU A 180 26.13 -5.77 -2.75
CA LEU A 180 25.45 -6.23 -1.56
C LEU A 180 26.30 -5.92 -0.32
N LEU A 181 25.63 -5.48 0.72
CA LEU A 181 26.25 -5.25 2.02
C LEU A 181 26.40 -6.58 2.75
N ILE A 182 27.36 -6.65 3.66
CA ILE A 182 27.67 -7.89 4.38
C ILE A 182 26.78 -8.01 5.61
N THR A 183 26.54 -6.89 6.30
CA THR A 183 25.81 -6.84 7.56
C THR A 183 24.59 -5.91 7.48
N GLN A 184 23.63 -6.09 8.41
CA GLN A 184 22.47 -5.20 8.49
C GLN A 184 22.88 -3.82 9.02
N GLU A 185 23.91 -3.79 9.86
CA GLU A 185 24.51 -2.58 10.40
C GLU A 185 25.07 -1.70 9.27
N ASP A 186 25.77 -2.31 8.29
CA ASP A 186 26.25 -1.59 7.11
C ASP A 186 25.08 -1.01 6.29
N ALA A 187 23.94 -1.72 6.22
CA ALA A 187 22.75 -1.25 5.51
C ALA A 187 22.10 -0.06 6.19
N HIS A 188 22.09 -0.02 7.52
CA HIS A 188 21.66 1.15 8.27
C HIS A 188 22.63 2.32 8.11
N ALA A 189 23.94 2.07 8.26
CA ALA A 189 24.97 3.09 8.15
C ALA A 189 24.98 3.78 6.78
N ARG A 190 24.75 3.03 5.70
CA ARG A 190 24.73 3.55 4.32
C ARG A 190 23.65 4.61 4.06
N PHE A 191 22.54 4.56 4.78
CA PHE A 191 21.43 5.52 4.61
C PHE A 191 21.21 6.40 5.82
N GLU A 192 22.07 6.31 6.85
CA GLU A 192 22.04 7.20 7.99
C GLU A 192 22.59 8.58 7.56
N PRO A 193 21.81 9.66 7.67
CA PRO A 193 22.28 10.97 7.27
C PRO A 193 23.49 11.40 8.12
N PRO A 194 24.49 12.07 7.53
CA PRO A 194 25.65 12.53 8.29
C PRO A 194 25.25 13.48 9.42
N GLN A 195 26.01 13.48 10.52
CA GLN A 195 25.68 14.27 11.72
C GLN A 195 25.51 15.76 11.41
N SER A 196 26.34 16.31 10.51
CA SER A 196 26.26 17.70 10.06
C SER A 196 24.92 18.04 9.40
N TYR A 197 24.33 17.10 8.67
CA TYR A 197 23.02 17.26 8.05
C TYR A 197 21.90 17.21 9.09
N LEU A 198 22.00 16.31 10.07
CA LEU A 198 21.06 16.26 11.20
C LEU A 198 21.10 17.57 12.00
N ASP A 199 22.29 18.13 12.20
CA ASP A 199 22.49 19.39 12.94
C ASP A 199 21.98 20.60 12.14
N TRP A 200 22.30 20.69 10.84
CA TRP A 200 21.70 21.70 9.95
C TRP A 200 20.17 21.65 9.97
N LYS A 201 19.59 20.45 9.96
CA LYS A 201 18.13 20.29 10.01
C LYS A 201 17.55 20.72 11.37
N LYS A 202 18.22 20.39 12.50
CA LYS A 202 17.86 20.92 13.83
C LYS A 202 17.85 22.43 13.84
N ASP A 203 18.87 23.06 13.29
CA ASP A 203 19.00 24.51 13.29
C ASP A 203 17.96 25.17 12.40
N ARG A 204 17.63 24.57 11.26
CA ARG A 204 16.55 25.03 10.37
C ARG A 204 15.18 24.95 11.06
N VAL A 205 14.85 23.83 11.71
CA VAL A 205 13.59 23.69 12.46
C VAL A 205 13.52 24.72 13.60
N LYS A 206 14.61 24.91 14.35
CA LYS A 206 14.71 25.95 15.38
C LYS A 206 14.55 27.36 14.82
N SER A 207 15.07 27.63 13.63
CA SER A 207 14.94 28.94 12.97
C SER A 207 13.50 29.19 12.52
N LEU A 208 12.83 28.20 11.94
CA LEU A 208 11.42 28.29 11.55
C LEU A 208 10.51 28.44 12.77
N ALA A 209 10.76 27.70 13.84
CA ALA A 209 10.03 27.85 15.10
C ALA A 209 10.19 29.26 15.71
N ARG A 210 11.41 29.82 15.68
CA ARG A 210 11.66 31.21 16.10
C ARG A 210 10.96 32.24 15.22
N GLN A 211 10.85 31.97 13.92
CA GLN A 211 10.17 32.85 12.97
C GLN A 211 8.64 32.79 13.13
N ASN A 212 8.08 31.63 13.46
CA ASN A 212 6.65 31.44 13.72
C ASN A 212 6.22 31.92 15.12
N GLN A 213 7.12 32.01 16.10
CA GLN A 213 6.81 32.56 17.44
C GLN A 213 6.44 34.06 17.45
N LEU A 214 6.53 34.77 16.33
CA LEU A 214 6.04 36.16 16.23
C LEU A 214 4.52 36.26 15.94
N TYR A 215 3.83 35.15 15.63
CA TYR A 215 2.40 35.12 15.40
C TYR A 215 1.78 33.89 16.09
N ASN A 216 1.10 34.15 17.21
CA ASN A 216 0.23 33.25 18.01
C ASN A 216 0.87 32.59 19.24
N MET A 217 0.48 33.12 20.40
CA MET A 217 0.25 32.32 21.60
C MET A 217 -0.99 31.44 21.34
N ASP A 218 -0.99 30.24 21.93
CA ASP A 218 -2.16 29.36 22.08
C ASP A 218 -2.44 28.41 20.87
N GLY A 219 -1.56 27.43 20.69
CA GLY A 219 -1.88 26.25 19.88
C GLY A 219 -0.81 25.18 19.98
N GLU A 220 -1.17 24.00 20.52
CA GLU A 220 -0.40 22.76 20.43
C GLU A 220 -0.06 22.45 18.96
N GLY A 221 1.11 22.88 18.51
CA GLY A 221 1.57 22.77 17.13
C GLY A 221 2.63 21.69 16.97
N ASP A 222 2.17 20.50 16.56
CA ASP A 222 2.86 19.46 15.78
C ASP A 222 4.39 19.30 15.96
N GLU A 223 4.75 18.38 16.85
CA GLU A 223 6.03 17.66 16.93
C GLU A 223 6.23 16.66 15.74
N VAL A 224 5.61 16.91 14.58
CA VAL A 224 5.42 15.92 13.50
C VAL A 224 6.52 15.92 12.43
N THR A 225 7.42 16.91 12.40
CA THR A 225 8.39 17.04 11.28
C THR A 225 9.71 16.27 11.47
N TRP A 226 10.04 15.85 12.69
CA TRP A 226 11.29 15.14 12.99
C TRP A 226 11.26 13.67 12.55
N GLU A 227 10.12 13.00 12.66
CA GLU A 227 10.02 11.57 12.39
C GLU A 227 10.21 11.21 10.91
N ASN A 228 9.83 12.09 9.98
CA ASN A 228 9.65 11.73 8.57
C ASN A 228 10.96 11.49 7.80
N SER A 229 12.06 12.20 8.12
CA SER A 229 13.37 11.88 7.50
C SER A 229 13.99 10.61 8.05
N GLY A 230 13.78 10.34 9.35
CA GLY A 230 14.20 9.09 9.95
C GLY A 230 13.43 7.89 9.36
N GLN A 231 12.14 8.08 9.05
CA GLN A 231 11.34 7.05 8.38
C GLN A 231 11.86 6.72 6.98
N GLN A 232 12.23 7.72 6.17
CA GLN A 232 12.76 7.51 4.81
C GLN A 232 14.11 6.76 4.83
N SER A 233 15.05 7.19 5.69
CA SER A 233 16.33 6.50 5.88
C SER A 233 16.15 5.05 6.34
N ARG A 234 15.28 4.81 7.34
CA ARG A 234 14.94 3.45 7.79
C ARG A 234 14.31 2.60 6.70
N ALA A 235 13.46 3.18 5.86
CA ALA A 235 12.82 2.48 4.75
C ALA A 235 13.85 2.06 3.69
N LEU A 236 14.82 2.91 3.35
CA LEU A 236 15.91 2.57 2.42
C LEU A 236 16.82 1.49 2.98
N ALA A 237 17.18 1.56 4.27
CA ALA A 237 17.93 0.51 4.94
C ALA A 237 17.18 -0.84 4.91
N ALA A 238 15.87 -0.84 5.19
CA ALA A 238 15.05 -2.04 5.09
C ALA A 238 15.00 -2.62 3.67
N GLN A 239 14.95 -1.77 2.63
CA GLN A 239 15.03 -2.20 1.23
C GLN A 239 16.39 -2.81 0.89
N ALA A 240 17.49 -2.24 1.39
CA ALA A 240 18.83 -2.81 1.19
C ALA A 240 19.00 -4.16 1.91
N ILE A 241 18.49 -4.30 3.13
CA ILE A 241 18.46 -5.59 3.86
C ILE A 241 17.65 -6.63 3.07
N GLN A 242 16.55 -6.23 2.45
CA GLN A 242 15.78 -7.12 1.59
C GLN A 242 16.56 -7.56 0.36
N GLU A 243 17.29 -6.63 -0.27
CA GLU A 243 18.15 -6.90 -1.43
C GLU A 243 19.27 -7.90 -1.11
N MET A 244 19.79 -7.89 0.13
CA MET A 244 20.76 -8.89 0.62
C MET A 244 20.19 -10.32 0.65
N ASN A 245 18.88 -10.48 0.80
CA ASN A 245 18.23 -11.80 0.82
C ASN A 245 17.91 -12.27 -0.59
N LYS A 246 17.19 -11.44 -1.36
CA LYS A 246 16.85 -11.73 -2.75
C LYS A 246 16.70 -10.43 -3.51
N GLY A 247 17.59 -10.20 -4.48
CA GLY A 247 17.56 -8.98 -5.27
C GLY A 247 16.41 -8.93 -6.25
N VAL A 248 15.88 -7.73 -6.53
CA VAL A 248 14.77 -7.54 -7.48
C VAL A 248 15.13 -8.07 -8.88
N LEU A 249 16.32 -7.71 -9.38
CA LEU A 249 16.77 -8.17 -10.70
C LEU A 249 17.01 -9.68 -10.72
N GLN A 250 17.50 -10.24 -9.62
CA GLN A 250 17.70 -11.68 -9.47
C GLN A 250 16.36 -12.44 -9.48
N GLU A 251 15.33 -11.93 -8.79
CA GLU A 251 14.00 -12.52 -8.82
C GLU A 251 13.40 -12.54 -10.23
N ILE A 252 13.55 -11.43 -10.96
CA ILE A 252 13.10 -11.35 -12.35
C ILE A 252 13.84 -12.36 -13.21
N HIS A 253 15.17 -12.43 -13.08
CA HIS A 253 16.02 -13.32 -13.85
C HIS A 253 15.69 -14.80 -13.59
N GLU A 254 15.59 -15.20 -12.32
CA GLU A 254 15.24 -16.57 -11.95
C GLU A 254 13.89 -16.97 -12.53
N ARG A 255 12.87 -16.11 -12.40
CA ARG A 255 11.52 -16.45 -12.84
C ARG A 255 11.39 -16.51 -14.35
N ILE A 256 12.12 -15.68 -15.08
CA ILE A 256 12.20 -15.75 -16.55
C ILE A 256 13.01 -16.98 -16.98
N SER A 257 14.13 -17.27 -16.32
CA SER A 257 15.05 -18.35 -16.70
C SER A 257 14.54 -19.75 -16.37
N MET A 258 13.67 -19.88 -15.36
CA MET A 258 13.08 -21.16 -14.97
C MET A 258 12.28 -21.82 -16.11
N HIS A 259 11.87 -21.05 -17.11
CA HIS A 259 11.10 -21.54 -18.24
C HIS A 259 11.76 -21.06 -19.54
N PRO A 260 11.74 -21.83 -20.63
CA PRO A 260 12.31 -21.42 -21.91
C PRO A 260 11.41 -20.37 -22.59
N LEU A 261 11.12 -19.26 -21.91
CA LEU A 261 10.52 -18.08 -22.51
C LEU A 261 11.60 -17.44 -23.39
N THR A 262 11.75 -17.96 -24.60
CA THR A 262 12.63 -17.34 -25.60
C THR A 262 11.99 -16.05 -26.10
N GLY A 263 12.76 -14.96 -26.13
CA GLY A 263 12.28 -13.68 -26.66
C GLY A 263 11.40 -12.91 -25.68
N VAL A 264 11.74 -12.90 -24.39
CA VAL A 264 11.10 -11.98 -23.43
C VAL A 264 11.37 -10.54 -23.85
N THR A 265 10.32 -9.72 -23.90
CA THR A 265 10.41 -8.28 -24.18
C THR A 265 9.72 -7.47 -23.10
N PHE A 266 10.25 -6.29 -22.81
CA PHE A 266 9.72 -5.39 -21.80
C PHE A 266 9.05 -4.19 -22.46
N TRP A 267 7.89 -3.82 -21.92
CA TRP A 267 7.04 -2.76 -22.44
C TRP A 267 6.66 -1.80 -21.32
N THR A 268 6.32 -0.56 -21.64
CA THR A 268 5.76 0.39 -20.68
C THR A 268 4.86 1.40 -21.36
N THR A 269 4.07 2.13 -20.57
CA THR A 269 3.20 3.21 -21.08
C THR A 269 3.99 4.51 -21.23
N SER A 270 3.56 5.36 -22.17
CA SER A 270 4.13 6.71 -22.34
C SER A 270 4.05 7.55 -21.06
N GLU A 271 2.95 7.40 -20.30
CA GLU A 271 2.78 8.08 -19.01
C GLU A 271 3.79 7.59 -17.97
N ALA A 272 3.94 6.26 -17.80
CA ALA A 272 4.90 5.70 -16.85
C ALA A 272 6.34 6.09 -17.19
N ARG A 273 6.71 6.04 -18.49
CA ARG A 273 8.01 6.55 -18.98
C ARG A 273 8.22 8.01 -18.61
N HIS A 274 7.27 8.88 -18.94
CA HIS A 274 7.39 10.31 -18.72
C HIS A 274 7.53 10.63 -17.22
N ARG A 275 6.66 10.05 -16.39
CA ARG A 275 6.73 10.22 -14.93
C ARG A 275 8.04 9.69 -14.35
N CYS A 276 8.53 8.54 -14.82
CA CYS A 276 9.81 7.99 -14.38
C CYS A 276 10.95 8.97 -14.65
N LEU A 277 11.06 9.49 -15.88
CA LEU A 277 12.07 10.48 -16.25
C LEU A 277 11.98 11.77 -15.42
N GLN A 278 10.76 12.27 -15.17
CA GLN A 278 10.54 13.45 -14.33
C GLN A 278 10.94 13.23 -12.86
N ILE A 279 10.62 12.07 -12.29
CA ILE A 279 11.00 11.75 -10.91
C ILE A 279 12.53 11.68 -10.80
N VAL A 280 13.15 10.94 -11.72
CA VAL A 280 14.60 10.72 -11.72
C VAL A 280 15.37 12.01 -12.01
N SER A 281 14.86 12.90 -12.87
CA SER A 281 15.50 14.20 -13.09
C SER A 281 15.47 15.11 -11.87
N LYS A 282 14.45 14.98 -11.00
CA LYS A 282 14.32 15.82 -9.79
C LYS A 282 15.06 15.25 -8.57
N ILE A 283 14.99 13.94 -8.36
CA ILE A 283 15.49 13.31 -7.11
C ILE A 283 16.46 12.14 -7.33
N GLY A 284 16.67 11.68 -8.56
CA GLY A 284 17.59 10.59 -8.86
C GLY A 284 19.04 11.04 -8.82
N GLY A 285 19.94 10.17 -8.36
CA GLY A 285 21.38 10.39 -8.43
C GLY A 285 21.95 10.24 -9.85
N GLU A 286 23.26 10.38 -10.00
CA GLU A 286 23.92 10.34 -11.30
C GLU A 286 23.76 8.99 -12.00
N LYS A 287 23.98 7.88 -11.28
CA LYS A 287 23.85 6.52 -11.83
C LYS A 287 22.39 6.17 -12.09
N GLU A 288 21.46 6.60 -11.24
CA GLU A 288 20.02 6.40 -11.46
C GLU A 288 19.52 7.15 -12.70
N ARG A 289 19.99 8.40 -12.92
CA ARG A 289 19.73 9.18 -14.14
C ARG A 289 20.30 8.51 -15.37
N GLN A 290 21.55 8.04 -15.30
CA GLN A 290 22.20 7.31 -16.39
C GLN A 290 21.39 6.07 -16.78
N ARG A 291 20.97 5.25 -15.81
CA ARG A 291 20.16 4.06 -16.07
C ARG A 291 18.81 4.38 -16.65
N ALA A 292 18.15 5.43 -16.16
CA ALA A 292 16.88 5.88 -16.71
C ALA A 292 17.02 6.33 -18.17
N ASP A 293 18.07 7.06 -18.51
CA ASP A 293 18.35 7.48 -19.89
C ASP A 293 18.70 6.30 -20.81
N ALA A 294 19.53 5.38 -20.33
CA ALA A 294 19.85 4.16 -21.06
C ALA A 294 18.61 3.27 -21.32
N LEU A 295 17.72 3.18 -20.33
CA LEU A 295 16.52 2.34 -20.40
C LEU A 295 15.37 2.99 -21.19
N LEU A 296 15.19 4.31 -21.08
CA LEU A 296 14.00 5.04 -21.55
C LEU A 296 14.30 6.25 -22.44
N GLY A 297 15.53 6.76 -22.43
CA GLY A 297 15.96 7.95 -23.18
C GLY A 297 16.29 7.67 -24.64
N SER A 298 16.70 6.44 -24.97
CA SER A 298 17.04 6.05 -26.34
C SER A 298 15.86 6.23 -27.30
N THR A 299 16.13 6.77 -28.49
CA THR A 299 15.19 6.86 -29.63
C THR A 299 14.62 5.49 -30.03
N LEU A 300 15.27 4.39 -29.62
CA LEU A 300 14.82 3.02 -29.78
C LEU A 300 13.50 2.72 -29.03
N CYS A 301 13.21 3.44 -27.94
CA CYS A 301 11.98 3.27 -27.17
C CYS A 301 10.71 3.60 -27.98
N THR A 302 10.84 4.43 -29.02
CA THR A 302 9.72 5.01 -29.78
C THR A 302 9.42 4.29 -31.11
N ARG A 303 10.28 3.36 -31.56
CA ARG A 303 10.21 2.81 -32.94
C ARG A 303 9.42 1.50 -33.10
N ALA A 304 8.65 1.07 -32.10
CA ALA A 304 7.75 -0.09 -32.26
C ALA A 304 6.54 0.30 -33.14
N SER A 305 6.73 0.34 -34.47
CA SER A 305 5.63 0.43 -35.42
C SER A 305 4.91 -0.93 -35.47
N PRO A 306 3.57 -1.00 -35.28
CA PRO A 306 2.84 -2.26 -35.15
C PRO A 306 2.40 -2.85 -36.48
N VAL A 307 3.18 -2.67 -37.56
CA VAL A 307 2.77 -3.14 -38.89
C VAL A 307 3.87 -4.03 -39.44
N TYR A 308 3.47 -5.26 -39.75
CA TYR A 308 4.15 -6.28 -40.56
C TYR A 308 5.50 -5.86 -41.16
N PRO A 309 6.57 -6.69 -41.06
CA PRO A 309 7.81 -6.38 -41.75
C PRO A 309 7.49 -6.18 -43.25
N PRO A 310 7.70 -4.98 -43.81
CA PRO A 310 7.51 -4.78 -45.24
C PRO A 310 8.48 -5.74 -45.93
N ALA A 311 7.95 -6.59 -46.80
CA ALA A 311 8.66 -7.71 -47.40
C ALA A 311 9.91 -7.35 -48.23
N ASN A 312 10.33 -6.07 -48.29
CA ASN A 312 11.44 -5.61 -49.11
C ASN A 312 12.20 -4.38 -48.56
N ILE A 313 12.35 -4.23 -47.24
CA ILE A 313 13.43 -3.37 -46.70
C ILE A 313 14.57 -4.28 -46.26
N HIS A 314 15.76 -4.06 -46.80
CA HIS A 314 16.97 -4.82 -46.46
C HIS A 314 17.19 -4.87 -44.95
N ARG A 315 16.87 -6.03 -44.36
CA ARG A 315 16.95 -6.40 -42.94
C ARG A 315 18.32 -6.14 -42.29
N ASN A 316 19.36 -5.95 -43.10
CA ASN A 316 20.75 -5.85 -42.68
C ASN A 316 21.21 -4.43 -42.28
N GLU A 317 20.53 -3.35 -42.69
CA GLU A 317 20.99 -1.98 -42.37
C GLU A 317 20.33 -1.41 -41.10
N VAL A 318 19.04 -1.67 -40.87
CA VAL A 318 18.33 -1.25 -39.64
C VAL A 318 18.82 -2.07 -38.43
N ALA A 319 19.14 -3.35 -38.61
CA ALA A 319 19.72 -4.19 -37.56
C ALA A 319 21.15 -3.78 -37.19
N LYS A 320 21.92 -3.21 -38.14
CA LYS A 320 23.29 -2.73 -37.87
C LYS A 320 23.31 -1.41 -37.10
N MET A 321 22.45 -0.45 -37.41
CA MET A 321 22.36 0.80 -36.64
C MET A 321 21.69 0.60 -35.28
N GLY A 322 20.58 -0.14 -35.22
CA GLY A 322 19.91 -0.46 -33.95
C GLY A 322 20.74 -1.36 -33.03
N GLY A 323 21.63 -2.18 -33.59
CA GLY A 323 22.54 -3.03 -32.82
C GLY A 323 23.66 -2.27 -32.10
N ILE A 324 24.18 -1.19 -32.70
CA ILE A 324 25.25 -0.37 -32.09
C ILE A 324 24.67 0.51 -30.97
N GLU A 325 23.59 1.25 -31.24
CA GLU A 325 22.92 2.09 -30.23
C GLU A 325 22.34 1.23 -29.09
N GLY A 326 21.73 0.09 -29.42
CA GLY A 326 21.19 -0.83 -28.42
C GLY A 326 22.27 -1.43 -27.52
N LYS A 327 23.44 -1.76 -28.09
CA LYS A 327 24.58 -2.23 -27.31
C LYS A 327 25.13 -1.15 -26.37
N ALA A 328 25.33 0.07 -26.88
CA ALA A 328 25.81 1.19 -26.06
C ALA A 328 24.84 1.51 -24.91
N ALA A 329 23.53 1.49 -25.16
CA ALA A 329 22.52 1.67 -24.13
C ALA A 329 22.52 0.53 -23.10
N ALA A 330 22.68 -0.72 -23.54
CA ALA A 330 22.80 -1.85 -22.63
C ALA A 330 24.05 -1.74 -21.75
N ASP A 331 25.20 -1.42 -22.35
CA ASP A 331 26.47 -1.22 -21.63
C ASP A 331 26.34 -0.09 -20.59
N ALA A 332 25.71 1.04 -20.96
CA ALA A 332 25.47 2.17 -20.06
C ALA A 332 24.49 1.85 -18.92
N TYR A 333 23.43 1.06 -19.17
CA TYR A 333 22.48 0.66 -18.12
C TYR A 333 23.14 -0.24 -17.06
N TRP A 334 24.00 -1.16 -17.50
CA TRP A 334 24.69 -2.08 -16.60
C TRP A 334 25.97 -1.49 -15.99
N GLU A 335 26.37 -0.28 -16.39
CA GLU A 335 27.51 0.41 -15.80
C GLU A 335 27.32 0.60 -14.29
N HIS A 336 28.37 0.30 -13.52
CA HIS A 336 28.38 0.27 -12.06
C HIS A 336 27.32 -0.66 -11.42
N SER A 337 26.77 -1.61 -12.18
CA SER A 337 25.92 -2.66 -11.60
C SER A 337 26.76 -3.82 -11.09
N ARG A 338 26.30 -4.43 -10.00
CA ARG A 338 26.81 -5.73 -9.51
C ARG A 338 26.44 -6.90 -10.43
N TYR A 339 25.55 -6.69 -11.39
CA TYR A 339 25.13 -7.69 -12.37
C TYR A 339 25.91 -7.52 -13.68
N PRO A 340 26.24 -8.62 -14.38
CA PRO A 340 26.92 -8.54 -15.66
C PRO A 340 26.02 -7.92 -16.74
N VAL A 341 26.64 -7.36 -17.78
CA VAL A 341 25.93 -6.86 -18.96
C VAL A 341 25.05 -7.98 -19.54
N GLY A 342 23.78 -7.67 -19.79
CA GLY A 342 22.83 -8.63 -20.34
C GLY A 342 22.27 -9.62 -19.32
N PHE A 343 22.46 -9.39 -18.01
CA PHE A 343 21.85 -10.20 -16.96
C PHE A 343 20.32 -10.30 -17.10
N LEU A 344 19.68 -9.25 -17.60
CA LEU A 344 18.29 -9.30 -18.08
C LEU A 344 18.21 -8.70 -19.50
N PRO A 345 17.32 -9.21 -20.37
CA PRO A 345 17.06 -8.64 -21.69
C PRO A 345 16.16 -7.40 -21.60
N LEU A 346 16.52 -6.44 -20.75
CA LEU A 346 15.72 -5.24 -20.45
C LEU A 346 15.79 -4.17 -21.55
N VAL A 347 16.94 -4.03 -22.20
CA VAL A 347 17.19 -2.95 -23.17
C VAL A 347 17.01 -3.49 -24.60
N PRO A 348 16.15 -2.87 -25.44
CA PRO A 348 15.33 -1.69 -25.16
C PRO A 348 14.01 -2.01 -24.45
N VAL A 349 13.53 -1.09 -23.59
CA VAL A 349 12.13 -1.10 -23.14
C VAL A 349 11.26 -0.43 -24.21
N HIS A 350 10.25 -1.13 -24.68
CA HIS A 350 9.34 -0.62 -25.69
C HIS A 350 8.26 0.26 -25.07
N VAL A 351 7.92 1.37 -25.73
CA VAL A 351 6.81 2.23 -25.29
C VAL A 351 5.59 1.96 -26.17
N TYR A 352 4.42 1.75 -25.56
CA TYR A 352 3.20 1.56 -26.34
C TYR A 352 2.84 2.82 -27.13
N PRO A 353 2.44 2.69 -28.41
CA PRO A 353 1.93 3.82 -29.19
C PRO A 353 0.55 4.29 -28.68
N SER A 354 -0.23 3.39 -28.08
CA SER A 354 -1.55 3.66 -27.49
C SER A 354 -1.80 2.73 -26.30
N ILE A 355 -2.61 3.16 -25.34
CA ILE A 355 -2.98 2.36 -24.16
C ILE A 355 -3.78 1.12 -24.59
N LEU A 356 -4.63 1.24 -25.61
CA LEU A 356 -5.40 0.12 -26.17
C LEU A 356 -4.70 -0.43 -27.42
N PRO A 357 -4.70 -1.75 -27.63
CA PRO A 357 -4.18 -2.34 -28.86
C PRO A 357 -5.03 -1.92 -30.07
N ALA A 358 -4.41 -1.84 -31.25
CA ALA A 358 -5.10 -1.47 -32.49
C ALA A 358 -5.95 -2.63 -33.05
N VAL A 359 -5.61 -3.87 -32.71
CA VAL A 359 -6.32 -5.09 -33.07
C VAL A 359 -6.42 -5.92 -31.81
N GLU A 360 -7.64 -6.36 -31.45
CA GLU A 360 -7.85 -7.27 -30.35
C GLU A 360 -7.39 -8.67 -30.78
N ASP A 361 -6.22 -9.10 -30.28
CA ASP A 361 -5.80 -10.50 -30.39
C ASP A 361 -6.52 -11.29 -29.28
N GLU A 362 -7.83 -11.48 -29.46
CA GLU A 362 -8.74 -12.10 -28.49
C GLU A 362 -8.28 -13.50 -28.06
N ASP A 363 -7.63 -14.24 -28.96
CA ASP A 363 -7.25 -15.65 -28.75
C ASP A 363 -6.18 -15.85 -27.66
N SER A 364 -5.50 -14.77 -27.25
CA SER A 364 -4.42 -14.82 -26.25
C SER A 364 -4.85 -14.44 -24.83
N ARG A 365 -6.02 -13.80 -24.69
CA ARG A 365 -6.51 -13.26 -23.43
C ARG A 365 -7.29 -14.31 -22.67
N THR A 366 -7.15 -14.23 -21.37
CA THR A 366 -7.85 -15.13 -20.47
C THR A 366 -8.97 -14.40 -19.74
N ALA A 367 -9.90 -15.15 -19.13
CA ALA A 367 -11.03 -14.55 -18.42
C ALA A 367 -10.59 -13.58 -17.32
N PHE A 368 -9.45 -13.88 -16.67
CA PHE A 368 -8.86 -12.98 -15.68
C PHE A 368 -8.32 -11.69 -16.31
N PHE A 369 -7.63 -11.77 -17.45
CA PHE A 369 -7.13 -10.59 -18.17
C PHE A 369 -8.28 -9.69 -18.61
N ASP A 370 -9.37 -10.26 -19.14
CA ASP A 370 -10.55 -9.48 -19.55
C ASP A 370 -11.25 -8.82 -18.37
N ALA A 371 -11.41 -9.55 -17.26
CA ALA A 371 -11.98 -8.98 -16.04
C ALA A 371 -11.10 -7.83 -15.50
N LEU A 372 -9.77 -7.99 -15.54
CA LEU A 372 -8.83 -6.94 -15.13
C LEU A 372 -8.92 -5.72 -16.05
N ALA A 373 -8.92 -5.91 -17.37
CA ALA A 373 -9.01 -4.84 -18.36
C ALA A 373 -10.33 -4.07 -18.21
N ARG A 374 -11.47 -4.77 -18.15
CA ARG A 374 -12.79 -4.14 -17.96
C ARG A 374 -12.90 -3.38 -16.65
N THR A 375 -12.32 -3.93 -15.57
CA THR A 375 -12.29 -3.24 -14.27
C THR A 375 -11.46 -1.96 -14.34
N CYS A 376 -10.28 -2.00 -14.96
CA CYS A 376 -9.46 -0.80 -15.16
C CYS A 376 -10.18 0.25 -16.02
N THR A 377 -10.83 -0.15 -17.11
CA THR A 377 -11.63 0.77 -17.94
C THR A 377 -12.79 1.39 -17.15
N GLY A 378 -13.50 0.61 -16.32
CA GLY A 378 -14.56 1.14 -15.46
C GLY A 378 -14.04 2.16 -14.43
N ILE A 379 -12.88 1.89 -13.82
CA ILE A 379 -12.23 2.81 -12.88
C ILE A 379 -11.80 4.10 -13.58
N LEU A 380 -11.22 4.02 -14.78
CA LEU A 380 -10.75 5.19 -15.55
C LEU A 380 -11.90 6.01 -16.15
N SER A 381 -13.05 5.36 -16.43
CA SER A 381 -14.24 6.04 -16.95
C SER A 381 -15.07 6.70 -15.85
N SER A 382 -14.91 6.27 -14.60
CA SER A 382 -15.48 6.96 -13.45
C SER A 382 -14.65 8.22 -13.21
N GLU A 383 -15.25 9.42 -13.29
CA GLU A 383 -14.55 10.70 -13.20
C GLU A 383 -13.46 10.70 -12.11
N ALA A 384 -12.21 10.94 -12.53
CA ALA A 384 -11.11 11.12 -11.60
C ALA A 384 -11.38 12.38 -10.78
N ILE A 385 -11.55 12.23 -9.47
CA ILE A 385 -11.75 13.37 -8.57
C ILE A 385 -10.43 14.17 -8.59
N PRO A 386 -10.43 15.45 -9.02
CA PRO A 386 -9.25 16.29 -8.93
C PRO A 386 -8.79 16.33 -7.48
N VAL A 387 -7.50 16.04 -7.25
CA VAL A 387 -6.93 16.14 -5.91
C VAL A 387 -6.95 17.62 -5.51
N SER A 388 -7.90 18.01 -4.65
CA SER A 388 -7.84 19.31 -3.97
C SER A 388 -6.52 19.40 -3.17
N PRO A 389 -5.84 20.55 -3.14
CA PRO A 389 -4.51 20.69 -2.54
C PRO A 389 -4.47 20.59 -0.99
N VAL A 390 -5.48 19.99 -0.37
CA VAL A 390 -5.56 19.77 1.07
C VAL A 390 -5.71 18.27 1.30
N SER A 391 -4.70 17.66 1.93
CA SER A 391 -4.58 16.22 2.29
C SER A 391 -3.85 15.30 1.30
N ALA A 392 -2.70 15.72 0.77
CA ALA A 392 -1.63 14.75 0.53
C ALA A 392 -0.94 14.48 1.89
N PRO A 393 -0.42 13.28 2.18
CA PRO A 393 0.66 13.18 3.14
C PRO A 393 1.79 14.05 2.58
N SER A 394 2.15 15.12 3.28
CA SER A 394 3.19 16.09 2.90
C SER A 394 4.61 15.50 2.90
N ASP A 395 4.75 14.20 2.69
CA ASP A 395 5.84 13.38 3.24
C ASP A 395 6.96 13.01 2.27
N ILE A 396 7.09 13.73 1.15
CA ILE A 396 8.22 13.52 0.22
C ILE A 396 9.02 14.81 -0.09
N LEU A 397 8.61 16.00 0.35
CA LEU A 397 9.18 17.26 -0.18
C LEU A 397 9.64 18.29 0.86
N ALA A 398 10.24 17.87 1.98
CA ALA A 398 10.83 18.82 2.94
C ALA A 398 12.32 19.15 2.71
N LEU A 399 12.87 18.94 1.51
CA LEU A 399 14.30 19.24 1.23
C LEU A 399 14.65 19.95 -0.07
N THR A 400 13.74 20.13 -1.03
CA THR A 400 14.09 20.84 -2.26
C THR A 400 13.56 22.26 -2.20
N THR A 401 14.47 23.20 -2.40
CA THR A 401 14.27 24.63 -2.64
C THR A 401 13.08 24.94 -3.53
N THR A 402 12.49 26.12 -3.31
CA THR A 402 11.43 26.78 -4.08
C THR A 402 11.56 26.61 -5.60
N GLU A 403 10.96 25.56 -6.18
CA GLU A 403 10.62 25.45 -7.61
C GLU A 403 9.44 24.45 -7.79
N GLU A 404 8.64 24.65 -8.83
CA GLU A 404 7.34 24.02 -9.13
C GLU A 404 7.15 22.57 -8.63
N ILE A 405 6.20 22.42 -7.71
CA ILE A 405 5.73 21.15 -7.15
C ILE A 405 5.22 20.27 -8.30
N LEU A 406 5.77 19.05 -8.42
CA LEU A 406 5.22 18.03 -9.31
C LEU A 406 3.72 17.86 -8.99
N PRO A 407 2.81 18.00 -9.96
CA PRO A 407 1.40 17.79 -9.67
C PRO A 407 1.20 16.36 -9.12
N PRO A 408 0.50 16.20 -7.99
CA PRO A 408 0.28 14.89 -7.39
C PRO A 408 -0.35 13.95 -8.42
N ALA A 409 0.01 12.67 -8.36
CA ALA A 409 -0.61 11.68 -9.22
C ALA A 409 -2.13 11.71 -8.99
N ALA A 410 -2.90 11.93 -10.07
CA ALA A 410 -4.34 11.89 -10.02
C ALA A 410 -4.79 10.57 -9.39
N GLN A 411 -5.66 10.68 -8.39
CA GLN A 411 -6.25 9.52 -7.72
C GLN A 411 -7.52 9.13 -8.47
N THR A 412 -7.77 7.82 -8.50
CA THR A 412 -9.05 7.30 -8.98
C THR A 412 -10.11 7.42 -7.89
N SER A 413 -11.37 7.12 -8.22
CA SER A 413 -12.46 7.01 -7.24
C SER A 413 -12.19 5.96 -6.14
N LEU A 414 -11.22 5.05 -6.36
CA LEU A 414 -10.75 4.11 -5.36
C LEU A 414 -9.54 4.67 -4.60
N PRO A 415 -9.63 4.82 -3.26
CA PRO A 415 -8.49 5.30 -2.48
C PRO A 415 -7.31 4.34 -2.63
N LYS A 416 -6.10 4.89 -2.80
CA LYS A 416 -4.81 4.19 -3.01
C LYS A 416 -4.51 3.71 -4.43
N LEU A 417 -5.39 3.94 -5.41
CA LEU A 417 -5.12 3.69 -6.82
C LEU A 417 -4.86 5.00 -7.56
N THR A 418 -3.66 5.14 -8.12
CA THR A 418 -3.30 6.25 -9.01
C THR A 418 -3.70 5.94 -10.44
N VAL A 419 -4.07 6.97 -11.20
CA VAL A 419 -4.46 6.85 -12.61
C VAL A 419 -3.39 6.13 -13.42
N HIS A 420 -2.11 6.52 -13.30
CA HIS A 420 -1.01 5.86 -14.03
C HIS A 420 -0.90 4.36 -13.74
N THR A 421 -1.13 3.92 -12.50
CA THR A 421 -1.04 2.49 -12.14
C THR A 421 -2.17 1.73 -12.82
N VAL A 422 -3.38 2.28 -12.80
CA VAL A 422 -4.55 1.68 -13.47
C VAL A 422 -4.36 1.68 -14.98
N THR A 423 -3.82 2.75 -15.56
CA THR A 423 -3.46 2.83 -16.98
C THR A 423 -2.43 1.77 -17.37
N SER A 424 -1.38 1.57 -16.55
CA SER A 424 -0.39 0.51 -16.78
C SER A 424 -1.04 -0.87 -16.72
N MET A 425 -1.86 -1.15 -15.70
CA MET A 425 -2.58 -2.43 -15.59
C MET A 425 -3.53 -2.66 -16.78
N LEU A 426 -4.24 -1.63 -17.23
CA LEU A 426 -5.09 -1.70 -18.42
C LEU A 426 -4.29 -2.03 -19.69
N ALA A 427 -3.14 -1.37 -19.88
CA ALA A 427 -2.31 -1.55 -21.06
C ALA A 427 -1.77 -2.99 -21.17
N GLY A 428 -1.33 -3.56 -20.04
CA GLY A 428 -0.92 -4.95 -19.97
C GLY A 428 -2.10 -5.91 -20.14
N ALA A 429 -3.20 -5.67 -19.41
CA ALA A 429 -4.34 -6.57 -19.42
C ALA A 429 -5.05 -6.67 -20.77
N SER A 430 -5.22 -5.54 -21.45
CA SER A 430 -5.85 -5.47 -22.78
C SER A 430 -5.03 -6.20 -23.86
N ARG A 431 -3.77 -6.55 -23.58
CA ARG A 431 -2.87 -7.28 -24.49
C ARG A 431 -2.57 -8.70 -24.02
N GLY A 432 -3.10 -9.12 -22.86
CA GLY A 432 -2.71 -10.38 -22.24
C GLY A 432 -1.25 -10.40 -21.76
N TYR A 433 -0.66 -9.25 -21.43
CA TYR A 433 0.73 -9.13 -20.96
C TYR A 433 0.78 -9.05 -19.43
N THR A 434 1.69 -9.79 -18.82
CA THR A 434 1.98 -9.70 -17.39
C THR A 434 2.39 -8.29 -17.02
N THR A 435 1.68 -7.65 -16.10
CA THR A 435 2.08 -6.36 -15.54
C THR A 435 2.93 -6.56 -14.30
N LEU A 436 4.19 -6.11 -14.37
CA LEU A 436 5.14 -6.05 -13.27
C LEU A 436 4.96 -4.74 -12.49
N THR A 437 4.80 -4.85 -11.18
CA THR A 437 4.62 -3.69 -10.28
C THR A 437 5.21 -3.98 -8.91
N THR A 438 5.64 -2.94 -8.21
CA THR A 438 6.02 -3.06 -6.78
C THR A 438 4.92 -2.55 -5.84
N ASN A 439 3.82 -2.03 -6.40
CA ASN A 439 2.73 -1.45 -5.61
C ASN A 439 1.70 -2.50 -5.18
N ARG A 440 2.05 -3.24 -4.12
CA ARG A 440 1.18 -4.28 -3.52
C ARG A 440 -0.19 -3.74 -3.07
N SER A 441 -0.24 -2.49 -2.61
CA SER A 441 -1.48 -1.85 -2.16
C SER A 441 -2.45 -1.64 -3.33
N SER A 442 -1.94 -1.15 -4.46
CA SER A 442 -2.72 -0.99 -5.70
C SER A 442 -3.25 -2.33 -6.21
N VAL A 443 -2.41 -3.37 -6.22
CA VAL A 443 -2.87 -4.71 -6.63
C VAL A 443 -3.98 -5.23 -5.72
N LYS A 444 -3.85 -5.08 -4.39
CA LYS A 444 -4.92 -5.48 -3.45
C LYS A 444 -6.21 -4.70 -3.67
N ALA A 445 -6.12 -3.39 -3.92
CA ALA A 445 -7.27 -2.55 -4.21
C ALA A 445 -7.95 -2.97 -5.52
N MET A 446 -7.16 -3.25 -6.57
CA MET A 446 -7.66 -3.73 -7.87
C MET A 446 -8.37 -5.08 -7.73
N LEU A 447 -7.75 -6.06 -7.05
CA LEU A 447 -8.37 -7.37 -6.81
C LEU A 447 -9.64 -7.29 -5.95
N LYS A 448 -9.76 -6.28 -5.08
CA LYS A 448 -10.99 -6.01 -4.34
C LYS A 448 -12.07 -5.45 -5.26
N ALA A 449 -11.72 -4.52 -6.15
CA ALA A 449 -12.64 -3.96 -7.13
C ALA A 449 -13.15 -5.03 -8.11
N MET A 450 -12.23 -5.85 -8.65
CA MET A 450 -12.58 -6.97 -9.53
C MET A 450 -13.57 -7.93 -8.88
N ARG A 451 -13.33 -8.32 -7.62
CA ARG A 451 -14.25 -9.21 -6.87
C ARG A 451 -15.64 -8.62 -6.67
N SER A 452 -15.73 -7.31 -6.50
CA SER A 452 -17.02 -6.62 -6.34
C SER A 452 -17.86 -6.63 -7.61
N VAL A 453 -17.24 -6.67 -8.79
CA VAL A 453 -17.93 -6.59 -10.09
C VAL A 453 -18.18 -7.98 -10.68
N TRP A 454 -17.21 -8.89 -10.56
CA TRP A 454 -17.18 -10.15 -11.29
C TRP A 454 -17.29 -11.41 -10.39
N GLY A 455 -17.22 -11.27 -9.07
CA GLY A 455 -17.19 -12.40 -8.13
C GLY A 455 -15.79 -12.99 -7.87
N CYS A 456 -15.73 -14.13 -7.16
CA CYS A 456 -14.49 -14.71 -6.60
C CYS A 456 -13.94 -15.94 -7.36
N GLU A 457 -14.56 -16.39 -8.44
CA GLU A 457 -14.18 -17.65 -9.09
C GLU A 457 -13.47 -17.40 -10.41
N TYR A 458 -12.14 -17.51 -10.39
CA TYR A 458 -11.32 -17.68 -11.59
C TYR A 458 -10.53 -18.96 -11.41
N GLU A 459 -10.61 -19.86 -12.37
CA GLU A 459 -9.73 -21.02 -12.41
C GLU A 459 -8.27 -20.55 -12.56
N PRO A 460 -7.33 -21.04 -11.74
CA PRO A 460 -5.94 -20.65 -11.84
C PRO A 460 -5.34 -21.18 -13.15
N GLU A 461 -5.24 -20.28 -14.12
CA GLU A 461 -4.57 -20.49 -15.40
C GLU A 461 -3.05 -20.53 -15.23
N MET A 462 -2.31 -20.96 -16.25
CA MET A 462 -0.85 -21.01 -16.16
C MET A 462 -0.16 -19.65 -16.28
N ARG A 463 -0.86 -18.59 -16.74
CA ARG A 463 -0.26 -17.27 -17.03
C ARG A 463 -0.60 -16.26 -15.94
N ALA A 464 0.41 -15.56 -15.44
CA ALA A 464 0.27 -14.49 -14.46
C ALA A 464 -0.12 -13.17 -15.15
N ALA A 465 -1.27 -12.60 -14.81
CA ALA A 465 -1.62 -11.26 -15.27
C ALA A 465 -0.90 -10.14 -14.49
N LEU A 466 -0.61 -10.39 -13.22
CA LEU A 466 0.07 -9.45 -12.32
C LEU A 466 1.27 -10.15 -11.68
N TRP A 467 2.43 -9.50 -11.74
CA TRP A 467 3.64 -9.92 -11.04
C TRP A 467 4.03 -8.83 -10.05
N MET A 468 3.92 -9.14 -8.76
CA MET A 468 4.30 -8.24 -7.69
C MET A 468 5.74 -8.52 -7.26
N LEU A 469 6.53 -7.46 -7.17
CA LEU A 469 7.85 -7.47 -6.55
C LEU A 469 7.82 -6.61 -5.28
N ASP A 470 8.89 -6.69 -4.50
CA ASP A 470 9.07 -5.83 -3.35
C ASP A 470 9.46 -4.39 -3.75
N PRO A 471 9.00 -3.37 -2.99
CA PRO A 471 9.21 -1.96 -3.34
C PRO A 471 10.67 -1.54 -3.26
N ARG A 472 11.06 -0.66 -4.17
CA ARG A 472 12.37 0.00 -4.20
C ARG A 472 12.18 1.48 -4.47
N SER A 473 13.00 2.29 -3.84
CA SER A 473 13.03 3.75 -3.98
C SER A 473 14.34 4.18 -4.64
N LEU A 474 14.35 5.38 -5.21
CA LEU A 474 15.60 6.05 -5.55
C LEU A 474 16.36 6.36 -4.26
N SER A 475 17.65 6.09 -4.25
CA SER A 475 18.43 5.99 -3.02
C SER A 475 19.82 6.61 -3.13
N GLU A 476 20.33 6.82 -4.34
CA GLU A 476 21.71 7.28 -4.54
C GLU A 476 21.97 8.63 -3.86
N GLY A 477 21.04 9.59 -3.99
CA GLY A 477 21.17 10.90 -3.34
C GLY A 477 21.03 10.89 -1.81
N MET A 478 20.70 9.74 -1.20
CA MET A 478 20.56 9.56 0.25
C MET A 478 21.67 8.69 0.86
N ARG A 479 22.69 8.32 0.07
CA ARG A 479 23.85 7.59 0.56
C ARG A 479 24.75 8.49 1.42
N SER A 480 25.35 7.90 2.44
CA SER A 480 26.32 8.57 3.32
C SER A 480 27.78 8.37 2.89
N ASP A 481 28.04 7.43 1.99
CA ASP A 481 29.37 6.98 1.57
C ASP A 481 29.90 7.61 0.28
#